data_AF-A0A2N6U3L3-F1
#
_entry.id   AF-A0A2N6U3L3-F1
#
_cell.length_a   1.000
_cell.length_b   1.000
_cell.length_c   1.000
_cell.angle_alpha   90.00
_cell.angle_beta   90.00
_cell.angle_gamma   90.00
#
_symmetry.space_group_name_H-M   'P 1'
#
loop_
_entity.id
_entity.type
_entity.pdbx_description
1 polymer ?
#
loop_
_entity_poly.entity_id
_entity_poly.type
_entity_poly.pdbx_seq_one_letter_code
_entity_poly.pdbx_strand_id
1 'polypeptide(L)' 'MSISTVTYMSEEQAQHRYEELARQVSDLAGFKERGANYELDADDAAIYDELLSLEFLLGRD' A
#
# COMPACT_ATOMS: atom_id res chain seq x y z
N MET A 1 -22.40 7.82 7.31
CA MET A 1 -21.60 8.76 6.50
C MET A 1 -20.15 8.37 6.69
N SER A 2 -19.55 7.67 5.74
CA SER A 2 -18.11 7.40 5.77
C SER A 2 -17.42 8.67 5.28
N ILE A 3 -16.70 9.33 6.17
CA ILE A 3 -15.84 10.46 5.81
C ILE A 3 -14.68 9.84 5.03
N SER A 4 -14.72 9.89 3.70
CA SER A 4 -13.55 9.59 2.88
C SER A 4 -12.54 10.69 3.12
N THR A 5 -11.63 10.47 4.05
CA THR A 5 -10.52 11.38 4.32
C THR A 5 -9.67 11.44 3.05
N VAL A 6 -9.81 12.51 2.28
CA VAL A 6 -8.89 12.79 1.17
C VAL A 6 -7.57 13.20 1.81
N THR A 7 -6.68 12.24 1.97
CA THR A 7 -5.32 12.50 2.45
C THR A 7 -4.56 13.19 1.32
N TYR A 8 -4.42 14.51 1.42
CA TYR A 8 -3.50 15.25 0.56
C TYR A 8 -2.08 14.87 0.98
N MET A 9 -1.40 14.13 0.12
CA MET A 9 -0.04 13.66 0.36
C MET A 9 0.84 14.10 -0.81
N SER A 10 1.98 14.72 -0.49
CA SER A 10 2.98 15.06 -1.51
C SER A 10 3.64 13.79 -2.07
N GLU A 11 4.17 13.85 -3.28
CA GLU A 11 4.92 12.74 -3.90
C GLU A 11 6.02 12.20 -2.97
N GLU A 12 6.79 13.08 -2.33
CA GLU A 12 7.84 12.71 -1.38
C GLU A 12 7.29 11.96 -0.14
N GLN A 13 6.11 12.37 0.35
CA GLN A 13 5.44 11.70 1.46
C GLN A 13 4.91 10.33 1.04
N ALA A 14 4.39 10.23 -0.18
CA ALA A 14 3.92 8.97 -0.75
C ALA A 14 5.06 7.98 -0.92
N GLN A 15 6.18 8.47 -1.43
CA GLN A 15 7.41 7.71 -1.62
C GLN A 15 7.93 7.20 -0.27
N HIS A 16 8.05 8.09 0.72
CA HIS A 16 8.49 7.72 2.06
C HIS A 16 7.56 6.69 2.70
N ARG A 17 6.24 6.88 2.59
CA ARG A 17 5.24 5.95 3.13
C ARG A 17 5.33 4.57 2.46
N TYR A 18 5.49 4.53 1.14
CA TYR A 18 5.67 3.30 0.39
C TYR A 18 6.92 2.55 0.85
N GLU A 19 8.04 3.25 1.06
CA GLU A 19 9.28 2.64 1.52
C GLU A 19 9.20 2.11 2.96
N GLU A 20 8.44 2.77 3.83
CA GLU A 20 8.18 2.28 5.19
C GLU A 20 7.37 0.98 5.15
N LEU A 21 6.27 0.94 4.39
CA LEU A 21 5.46 -0.28 4.23
C LEU A 21 6.24 -1.41 3.54
N ALA A 22 6.99 -1.08 2.50
CA ALA A 22 7.85 -2.04 1.80
C ALA A 22 8.95 -2.60 2.71
N ARG A 23 9.47 -1.82 3.67
CA ARG A 23 10.43 -2.31 4.68
C ARG A 23 9.78 -3.17 5.76
N GLN A 24 8.51 -2.91 6.08
CA GLN A 24 7.74 -3.72 7.03
C GLN A 24 7.44 -5.11 6.46
N VAL A 25 7.31 -5.22 5.15
CA VAL A 25 7.06 -6.47 4.43
C VAL A 25 8.40 -7.08 3.98
N SER A 26 8.84 -8.16 4.63
CA SER A 26 10.12 -8.81 4.32
C SER A 26 10.24 -9.30 2.86
N ASP A 27 9.13 -9.70 2.24
CA ASP A 27 9.07 -10.11 0.84
C ASP A 27 7.92 -9.40 0.11
N LEU A 28 8.20 -8.21 -0.42
CA LEU A 28 7.19 -7.37 -1.06
C LEU A 28 6.57 -8.05 -2.29
N ALA A 29 7.36 -8.79 -3.07
CA ALA A 29 6.88 -9.44 -4.29
C ALA A 29 5.88 -10.57 -3.96
N GLY A 30 6.26 -11.50 -3.07
CA GLY A 30 5.35 -12.56 -2.63
C GLY A 30 4.16 -12.00 -1.84
N PHE A 31 4.34 -10.91 -1.08
CA PHE A 31 3.22 -10.25 -0.41
C PHE A 31 2.18 -9.72 -1.40
N LYS A 32 2.63 -9.08 -2.49
CA LYS A 32 1.72 -8.61 -3.55
C LYS A 32 1.04 -9.75 -4.28
N GLU A 33 1.75 -10.86 -4.53
CA GLU A 33 1.16 -12.07 -5.13
C GLU A 33 0.05 -12.65 -4.23
N ARG A 34 0.33 -12.83 -2.93
CA ARG A 34 -0.68 -13.24 -1.95
C ARG A 34 -1.86 -12.27 -1.88
N GLY A 35 -1.59 -10.96 -1.94
CA GLY A 35 -2.60 -9.91 -1.98
C GLY A 35 -3.52 -10.04 -3.19
N ALA A 36 -2.95 -10.24 -4.37
CA ALA A 36 -3.70 -10.47 -5.60
C ALA A 36 -4.51 -11.78 -5.57
N ASN A 37 -4.04 -12.79 -4.84
CA ASN A 37 -4.74 -14.07 -4.65
C ASN A 37 -5.76 -14.07 -3.48
N TYR A 38 -5.92 -12.95 -2.77
CA TYR A 38 -6.76 -12.85 -1.56
C TYR A 38 -6.34 -13.80 -0.42
N GLU A 39 -5.03 -14.07 -0.32
CA GLU A 39 -4.42 -14.96 0.69
C GLU A 39 -3.91 -14.20 1.93
N LEU A 40 -4.12 -12.89 1.99
CA LEU A 40 -3.74 -12.03 3.12
C LEU A 40 -4.83 -12.03 4.20
N ASP A 41 -4.41 -11.95 5.47
CA ASP A 41 -5.33 -11.65 6.56
C ASP A 41 -5.81 -10.18 6.51
N ALA A 42 -6.71 -9.79 7.40
CA ALA A 42 -7.31 -8.46 7.35
C ALA A 42 -6.31 -7.31 7.57
N ASP A 43 -5.30 -7.51 8.41
CA ASP A 43 -4.27 -6.50 8.68
C ASP A 43 -3.29 -6.40 7.50
N ASP A 44 -2.86 -7.54 6.96
CA ASP A 44 -2.03 -7.60 5.76
C ASP A 44 -2.77 -7.04 4.53
N ALA A 45 -4.06 -7.33 4.37
CA ALA A 45 -4.87 -6.83 3.26
C ALA A 45 -4.99 -5.29 3.28
N ALA A 46 -5.06 -4.68 4.47
CA ALA A 46 -5.04 -3.22 4.60
C ALA A 46 -3.70 -2.61 4.17
N ILE A 47 -2.58 -3.26 4.51
CA ILE A 47 -1.24 -2.85 4.05
C ILE A 47 -1.14 -2.97 2.53
N TYR A 48 -1.67 -4.04 1.95
CA TYR A 48 -1.70 -4.25 0.50
C TYR A 48 -2.51 -3.16 -0.23
N ASP A 49 -3.70 -2.83 0.27
CA ASP A 49 -4.55 -1.78 -0.31
C ASP A 49 -3.88 -0.40 -0.22
N GLU A 50 -3.20 -0.12 0.89
CA GLU A 50 -2.42 1.11 1.06
C GLU A 50 -1.23 1.14 0.07
N LEU A 51 -0.49 0.04 -0.08
CA LEU A 51 0.60 -0.06 -1.05
C LEU A 51 0.12 0.22 -2.48
N LEU A 52 -0.98 -0.42 -2.91
CA LEU A 52 -1.56 -0.18 -4.24
C LEU A 52 -1.98 1.29 -4.44
N SER A 53 -2.59 1.88 -3.41
CA SER A 53 -2.98 3.29 -3.44
C SER A 53 -1.77 4.21 -3.59
N LEU A 54 -0.67 3.90 -2.89
CA LEU A 54 0.59 4.65 -2.99
C LEU A 54 1.25 4.49 -4.36
N GLU A 55 1.24 3.29 -4.94
CA GLU A 55 1.76 3.04 -6.29
C GLU A 55 0.99 3.83 -7.36
N PHE A 56 -0.34 3.85 -7.25
CA PHE A 56 -1.18 4.66 -8.10
C PHE A 56 -0.86 6.16 -7.99
N LEU A 57 -0.68 6.66 -6.75
CA LEU A 57 -0.31 8.07 -6.51
C LEU A 57 1.09 8.41 -7.05
N LEU A 58 2.02 7.46 -7.01
CA LEU A 58 3.40 7.61 -7.48
C LEU A 58 3.57 7.35 -8.98
N GLY A 59 2.53 6.87 -9.68
CA GLY A 59 2.61 6.48 -11.09
C GLY A 59 3.54 5.29 -11.33
N ARG A 60 3.64 4.38 -10.36
CA ARG A 60 4.41 3.13 -10.46
C ARG A 60 3.44 2.02 -10.85
N ASP A 61 3.55 1.52 -12.07
CA ASP A 61 2.82 0.36 -12.60
C ASP A 61 3.81 -0.78 -12.90
#